data_AF-A0AAW1S5L0-F1
#
_entry.id   AF-A0AAW1S5L0-F1
#
_cell.length_a   1.000
_cell.length_b   1.000
_cell.length_c   1.000
_cell.angle_alpha   90.00
_cell.angle_beta   90.00
_cell.angle_gamma   90.00
#
_symmetry.space_group_name_H-M   'P 1'
#
loop_
_entity.id
_entity.type
_entity.pdbx_description
1 polymer ?
#
loop_
_entity_poly.entity_id
_entity_poly.type
_entity_poly.pdbx_seq_one_letter_code
_entity_poly.pdbx_strand_id
1 'polypeptide(L)'
;MGGSAQSSQQLNPASRSSSIPGLPLLAVAIAAAAGLWLWQSFKGRLLQIKLPLFYTEPEESAEEYEQALASTRQAVAVLKAIGFMHACDAARTMVELRRAMQQNAIARVPLRQQAHETQELLGLYRTYLRNSEMPAPLDSLRQLQHLLTIQRPEAAKAEQEVMSQAAFSI
;
A
#
# COMPACT_ATOMS: atom_id res chain seq x y z
N MET A 1 26.18 27.23 -58.70
CA MET A 1 26.60 27.93 -57.46
C MET A 1 26.23 26.98 -56.33
N GLY A 2 27.17 26.15 -55.87
CA GLY A 2 28.06 26.44 -54.73
C GLY A 2 27.30 26.11 -53.44
N GLY A 3 27.74 25.27 -52.49
CA GLY A 3 28.95 24.48 -52.27
C GLY A 3 28.58 23.36 -51.28
N SER A 4 29.25 22.21 -51.33
CA SER A 4 30.44 21.85 -50.52
C SER A 4 30.19 21.64 -49.02
N ALA A 5 30.29 20.38 -48.57
CA ALA A 5 31.08 19.89 -47.43
C ALA A 5 30.63 18.45 -47.08
N GLN A 6 31.33 17.41 -47.53
CA GLN A 6 32.51 16.78 -46.90
C GLN A 6 32.13 15.82 -45.76
N SER A 7 32.28 14.49 -45.96
CA SER A 7 33.50 13.68 -45.73
C SER A 7 33.39 12.99 -44.36
N SER A 8 33.72 11.72 -44.12
CA SER A 8 34.41 10.71 -44.92
C SER A 8 34.12 9.34 -44.28
N GLN A 9 33.64 8.40 -45.07
CA GLN A 9 33.56 6.98 -44.75
C GLN A 9 34.80 6.27 -45.27
N GLN A 10 35.23 5.26 -44.48
CA GLN A 10 35.86 4.00 -44.90
C GLN A 10 37.20 4.00 -45.66
N LEU A 11 38.08 3.10 -45.22
CA LEU A 11 38.79 2.05 -46.00
C LEU A 11 39.70 1.31 -44.97
N ASN A 12 39.43 0.05 -44.62
CA ASN A 12 40.04 -1.21 -45.13
C ASN A 12 41.59 -1.32 -44.90
N PRO A 13 42.25 -2.51 -44.85
CA PRO A 13 41.81 -3.84 -45.28
C PRO A 13 42.30 -5.07 -44.44
N ALA A 14 41.77 -6.22 -44.86
CA ALA A 14 42.20 -7.62 -44.74
C ALA A 14 43.60 -7.99 -44.17
N SER A 15 43.62 -9.12 -43.44
CA SER A 15 44.65 -10.15 -43.61
C SER A 15 44.08 -11.56 -43.36
N ARG A 16 44.37 -12.45 -44.31
CA ARG A 16 44.08 -13.89 -44.29
C ARG A 16 45.16 -14.61 -43.49
N SER A 17 44.82 -15.69 -42.77
CA SER A 17 45.67 -16.90 -42.78
C SER A 17 44.92 -18.13 -42.29
N SER A 18 45.00 -19.15 -43.14
CA SER A 18 44.62 -20.55 -42.99
C SER A 18 45.27 -21.28 -41.82
N SER A 19 44.56 -22.22 -41.19
CA SER A 19 44.90 -23.66 -41.20
C SER A 19 44.17 -24.40 -40.08
N ILE A 20 43.52 -25.50 -40.45
CA ILE A 20 43.02 -26.53 -39.54
C ILE A 20 44.12 -27.59 -39.43
N PRO A 21 44.42 -28.09 -38.23
CA PRO A 21 44.55 -29.54 -38.12
C PRO A 21 43.84 -30.11 -36.87
N GLY A 22 43.49 -31.39 -37.02
CA GLY A 22 42.61 -32.19 -36.17
C GLY A 22 42.91 -32.18 -34.67
N LEU A 23 41.82 -32.18 -33.90
CA LEU A 23 41.80 -32.50 -32.48
C LEU A 23 41.67 -34.02 -32.30
N PRO A 24 42.61 -34.70 -31.64
CA PRO A 24 42.41 -36.07 -31.20
C PRO A 24 41.49 -36.11 -29.98
N LEU A 25 40.40 -36.88 -30.12
CA LEU A 25 39.54 -37.40 -29.06
C LEU A 25 40.37 -38.13 -27.98
N LEU A 26 40.65 -37.51 -26.82
CA LEU A 26 41.05 -38.25 -25.60
C LEU A 26 41.22 -37.32 -24.36
N ALA A 27 40.13 -36.77 -23.81
CA ALA A 27 40.21 -36.10 -22.50
C ALA A 27 38.87 -36.04 -21.72
N VAL A 28 37.96 -36.99 -21.91
CA VAL A 28 36.63 -36.95 -21.23
C VAL A 28 36.58 -37.81 -19.94
N ALA A 29 37.61 -38.61 -19.63
CA ALA A 29 37.48 -39.63 -18.58
C ALA A 29 37.92 -39.22 -17.15
N ILE A 30 38.55 -38.06 -16.93
CA ILE A 30 39.12 -37.72 -15.59
C ILE A 30 38.29 -36.66 -14.82
N ALA A 31 37.39 -35.93 -15.48
CA ALA A 31 36.65 -34.84 -14.82
C ALA A 31 35.47 -35.29 -13.93
N ALA A 32 35.04 -36.56 -13.99
CA ALA A 32 33.86 -37.03 -13.26
C ALA A 32 34.16 -37.44 -11.80
N ALA A 33 35.41 -37.79 -11.46
CA ALA A 33 35.74 -38.28 -10.12
C ALA A 33 36.01 -37.16 -9.09
N ALA A 34 36.47 -35.99 -9.54
CA ALA A 34 36.78 -34.86 -8.63
C ALA A 34 35.52 -34.09 -8.17
N GLY A 35 34.44 -34.10 -8.96
CA GLY A 35 33.20 -33.38 -8.63
C GLY A 35 32.38 -34.01 -7.50
N LEU A 36 32.37 -35.35 -7.40
CA LEU A 36 31.60 -36.04 -6.36
C LEU A 36 32.19 -35.90 -4.96
N TRP A 37 33.52 -35.80 -4.84
CA TRP A 37 34.18 -35.70 -3.53
C TRP A 37 34.01 -34.31 -2.90
N LEU A 38 33.99 -33.25 -3.72
CA LEU A 38 33.77 -31.88 -3.26
C LEU A 38 32.32 -31.66 -2.77
N TRP A 39 31.33 -32.35 -3.35
CA TRP A 39 29.93 -32.24 -2.93
C TRP A 39 29.67 -32.93 -1.57
N GLN A 40 30.27 -34.10 -1.32
CA GLN A 40 30.08 -34.80 -0.05
C GLN A 40 30.70 -34.06 1.14
N SER A 41 31.82 -33.38 0.93
CA SER A 41 32.51 -32.63 2.00
C SER A 41 31.83 -31.28 2.32
N PHE A 42 31.01 -30.73 1.42
CA PHE A 42 30.24 -29.50 1.66
C PHE A 42 28.91 -29.74 2.40
N LYS A 43 28.25 -30.89 2.20
CA LYS A 43 26.97 -31.20 2.89
C LYS A 43 27.13 -31.36 4.41
N GLY A 44 28.31 -31.73 4.89
CA GLY A 44 28.56 -31.99 6.31
C GLY A 44 28.86 -30.75 7.18
N ARG A 45 29.17 -29.58 6.59
CA ARG A 45 29.57 -28.38 7.35
C ARG A 45 28.51 -27.28 7.46
N LEU A 46 27.35 -27.43 6.80
CA LEU A 46 26.32 -26.38 6.77
C LEU A 46 25.27 -26.49 7.89
N LEU A 47 25.37 -27.46 8.81
CA LEU A 47 24.30 -27.77 9.77
C LEU A 47 24.69 -27.58 11.25
N GLN A 48 25.67 -26.74 11.58
CA GLN A 48 25.98 -26.46 13.00
C GLN A 48 26.23 -24.99 13.34
N ILE A 49 25.66 -24.05 12.59
CA ILE A 49 25.37 -22.75 13.19
C ILE A 49 24.00 -22.89 13.88
N LYS A 50 24.00 -23.47 15.08
CA LYS A 50 22.92 -23.23 16.04
C LYS A 50 23.04 -21.75 16.42
N LEU A 51 22.48 -20.87 15.61
CA LEU A 51 22.15 -19.54 16.11
C LEU A 51 21.20 -19.78 17.28
N PRO A 52 21.51 -19.30 18.49
CA PRO A 52 20.46 -19.18 19.47
C PRO A 52 19.52 -18.11 18.89
N LEU A 53 18.43 -18.57 18.27
CA LEU A 53 17.28 -17.75 17.94
C LEU A 53 16.64 -17.38 19.26
N PHE A 54 17.26 -16.42 19.95
CA PHE A 54 16.60 -15.62 20.96
C PHE A 54 15.61 -14.74 20.20
N TYR A 55 14.45 -15.30 19.88
CA TYR A 55 13.27 -14.48 19.67
C TYR A 55 12.90 -13.93 21.06
N THR A 56 13.43 -12.77 21.41
CA THR A 56 12.71 -11.92 22.35
C THR A 56 11.42 -11.56 21.63
N GLU A 57 10.30 -12.18 22.01
CA GLU A 57 8.99 -11.63 21.67
C GLU A 57 9.04 -10.15 22.07
N PRO A 58 8.81 -9.21 21.15
CA PRO A 58 8.70 -7.82 21.56
C PRO A 58 7.44 -7.73 22.44
N GLU A 59 7.63 -7.62 23.75
CA GLU A 59 6.57 -7.26 24.70
C GLU A 59 6.03 -5.84 24.45
N GLU A 60 6.65 -5.10 23.51
CA GLU A 60 6.18 -3.85 22.90
C GLU A 60 5.34 -4.11 21.62
N SER A 61 4.07 -4.54 21.63
CA SER A 61 3.12 -4.91 22.68
C SER A 61 1.84 -5.36 21.95
N ALA A 62 1.11 -6.36 22.43
CA ALA A 62 -0.13 -6.81 21.76
C ALA A 62 -1.11 -5.64 21.47
N GLU A 63 -1.08 -4.61 22.31
CA GLU A 63 -1.84 -3.37 22.16
C GLU A 63 -1.47 -2.57 20.91
N GLU A 64 -0.18 -2.41 20.60
CA GLU A 64 0.28 -1.73 19.38
C GLU A 64 -0.16 -2.46 18.11
N TYR A 65 -0.10 -3.79 18.14
CA TYR A 65 -0.61 -4.62 17.05
C TYR A 65 -2.13 -4.44 16.88
N GLU A 66 -2.89 -4.47 17.98
CA GLU A 66 -4.34 -4.24 17.94
C GLU A 66 -4.69 -2.83 17.42
N GLN A 67 -3.97 -1.80 17.84
CA GLN A 67 -4.15 -0.44 17.34
C GLN A 67 -3.84 -0.33 15.84
N ALA A 68 -2.75 -0.93 15.38
CA ALA A 68 -2.38 -0.95 13.97
C ALA A 68 -3.41 -1.72 13.11
N LEU A 69 -3.91 -2.85 13.62
CA LEU A 69 -4.96 -3.63 12.98
C LEU A 69 -6.29 -2.87 12.93
N ALA A 70 -6.66 -2.20 14.02
CA ALA A 70 -7.84 -1.35 14.10
C ALA A 70 -7.74 -0.16 13.12
N SER A 71 -6.58 0.49 13.04
CA SER A 71 -6.31 1.56 12.07
C SER A 71 -6.48 1.09 10.62
N THR A 72 -6.01 -0.12 10.31
CA THR A 72 -6.19 -0.72 8.98
C THR A 72 -7.67 -1.03 8.70
N ARG A 73 -8.38 -1.62 9.67
CA ARG A 73 -9.83 -1.90 9.55
C ARG A 73 -10.67 -0.63 9.43
N GLN A 74 -10.30 0.42 10.16
CA GLN A 74 -10.88 1.76 10.06
C GLN A 74 -10.74 2.29 8.64
N ALA A 75 -9.54 2.25 8.05
CA ALA A 75 -9.30 2.72 6.69
C ALA A 75 -10.12 1.93 5.65
N VAL A 76 -10.19 0.61 5.78
CA VAL A 76 -11.02 -0.24 4.90
C VAL A 76 -12.50 0.09 5.03
N ALA A 77 -12.99 0.33 6.24
CA ALA A 77 -14.38 0.70 6.47
C ALA A 77 -14.71 2.07 5.85
N VAL A 78 -13.82 3.06 5.96
CA VAL A 78 -13.99 4.35 5.28
C VAL A 78 -14.01 4.19 3.76
N LEU A 79 -13.08 3.41 3.19
CA LEU A 79 -13.05 3.14 1.75
C LEU A 79 -14.35 2.50 1.26
N LYS A 80 -14.91 1.53 2.01
CA LYS A 80 -16.21 0.93 1.69
C LYS A 80 -17.34 1.93 1.81
N ALA A 81 -17.33 2.79 2.84
CA ALA A 81 -18.33 3.83 3.01
C ALA A 81 -18.32 4.81 1.82
N ILE A 82 -17.14 5.20 1.32
CA ILE A 82 -16.99 6.02 0.11
C ILE A 82 -17.60 5.28 -1.10
N GLY A 83 -17.26 3.99 -1.29
CA GLY A 83 -17.84 3.18 -2.35
C GLY A 83 -19.37 3.11 -2.32
N PHE A 84 -19.97 2.92 -1.14
CA PHE A 84 -21.43 2.92 -0.97
C PHE A 84 -22.06 4.30 -1.14
N MET A 85 -21.36 5.36 -0.74
CA MET A 85 -21.79 6.75 -0.94
C MET A 85 -21.88 7.05 -2.44
N HIS A 86 -20.88 6.67 -3.24
CA HIS A 86 -20.94 6.82 -4.70
C HIS A 86 -22.01 5.96 -5.36
N ALA A 87 -22.34 4.81 -4.75
CA ALA A 87 -23.46 3.96 -5.17
C ALA A 87 -24.84 4.46 -4.68
N CYS A 88 -24.90 5.61 -3.99
CA CYS A 88 -26.10 6.17 -3.40
C CYS A 88 -26.79 5.26 -2.36
N ASP A 89 -26.07 4.33 -1.73
CA ASP A 89 -26.59 3.46 -0.67
C ASP A 89 -26.28 4.04 0.72
N ALA A 90 -27.14 4.96 1.17
CA ALA A 90 -26.97 5.65 2.45
C ALA A 90 -26.97 4.69 3.66
N ALA A 91 -27.78 3.62 3.62
CA ALA A 91 -27.86 2.67 4.72
C ALA A 91 -26.54 1.92 4.92
N ARG A 92 -25.97 1.37 3.84
CA ARG A 92 -24.67 0.70 3.91
C ARG A 92 -23.53 1.67 4.21
N THR A 93 -23.61 2.89 3.71
CA THR A 93 -22.66 3.96 4.03
C THR A 93 -22.63 4.21 5.55
N MET A 94 -23.80 4.35 6.17
CA MET A 94 -23.92 4.55 7.63
C MET A 94 -23.40 3.37 8.43
N VAL A 95 -23.65 2.14 7.97
CA VAL A 95 -23.13 0.93 8.64
C VAL A 95 -21.60 0.93 8.65
N GLU A 96 -20.96 1.17 7.50
CA GLU A 96 -19.50 1.19 7.42
C GLU A 96 -18.88 2.40 8.12
N LEU A 97 -19.55 3.57 8.13
CA LEU A 97 -19.11 4.72 8.93
C LEU A 97 -19.13 4.43 10.43
N ARG A 98 -20.20 3.83 10.94
CA ARG A 98 -20.28 3.41 12.36
C ARG A 98 -19.19 2.39 12.68
N ARG A 99 -18.95 1.44 11.77
CA ARG A 99 -17.85 0.48 11.91
C ARG A 99 -16.49 1.18 11.96
N ALA A 100 -16.25 2.18 11.09
CA ALA A 100 -15.03 2.96 11.10
C ALA A 100 -14.83 3.71 12.42
N MET A 101 -15.89 4.32 12.97
CA MET A 101 -15.85 4.98 14.28
C MET A 101 -15.58 4.00 15.43
N GLN A 102 -16.16 2.80 15.39
CA GLN A 102 -15.86 1.75 16.38
C GLN A 102 -14.39 1.34 16.34
N GLN A 103 -13.82 1.15 15.14
CA GLN A 103 -12.39 0.87 14.99
C GLN A 103 -11.52 2.05 15.44
N ASN A 104 -11.96 3.29 15.19
CA ASN A 104 -11.28 4.50 15.63
C ASN A 104 -11.25 4.64 17.15
N ALA A 105 -12.27 4.17 17.88
CA ALA A 105 -12.23 4.16 19.35
C ALA A 105 -11.09 3.29 19.91
N ILE A 106 -10.70 2.24 19.18
CA ILE A 106 -9.58 1.35 19.51
C ILE A 106 -8.27 1.96 19.02
N ALA A 107 -8.21 2.35 17.74
CA ALA A 107 -6.99 2.83 17.10
C ALA A 107 -6.55 4.21 17.61
N ARG A 108 -7.51 5.06 18.04
CA ARG A 108 -7.30 6.43 18.54
C ARG A 108 -6.46 7.32 17.62
N VAL A 109 -6.50 7.05 16.32
CA VAL A 109 -5.74 7.78 15.30
C VAL A 109 -6.65 8.29 14.18
N PRO A 110 -6.39 9.50 13.67
CA PRO A 110 -7.09 9.98 12.48
C PRO A 110 -6.82 9.07 11.28
N LEU A 111 -7.72 9.15 10.29
CA LEU A 111 -7.50 8.48 9.02
C LEU A 111 -6.22 9.02 8.37
N ARG A 112 -5.34 8.12 7.90
CA ARG A 112 -4.14 8.51 7.17
C ARG A 112 -4.56 9.07 5.81
N GLN A 113 -4.41 10.38 5.61
CA GLN A 113 -4.95 11.16 4.48
C GLN A 113 -4.42 10.79 3.09
N GLN A 114 -3.55 9.79 2.94
CA GLN A 114 -2.79 9.58 1.70
C GLN A 114 -3.62 9.02 0.53
N ALA A 115 -4.88 8.60 0.74
CA ALA A 115 -5.66 7.87 -0.26
C ALA A 115 -7.05 8.45 -0.59
N HIS A 116 -7.47 9.56 0.03
CA HIS A 116 -8.84 10.06 -0.10
C HIS A 116 -8.88 11.54 -0.42
N GLU A 117 -9.77 11.94 -1.32
CA GLU A 117 -9.98 13.35 -1.62
C GLU A 117 -10.77 14.03 -0.49
N THR A 118 -10.40 15.25 -0.11
CA THR A 118 -11.08 16.02 0.94
C THR A 118 -12.59 16.14 0.70
N GLN A 119 -13.00 16.20 -0.57
CA GLN A 119 -14.42 16.26 -0.95
C GLN A 119 -15.19 14.99 -0.62
N GLU A 120 -14.58 13.81 -0.77
CA GLU A 120 -15.21 12.53 -0.43
C GLU A 120 -15.45 12.42 1.08
N LEU A 121 -14.46 12.85 1.87
CA LEU A 121 -14.56 12.85 3.33
C LEU A 121 -15.65 13.81 3.82
N LEU A 122 -15.75 15.01 3.22
CA LEU A 122 -16.87 15.93 3.48
C LEU A 122 -18.22 15.35 3.03
N GLY A 123 -18.25 14.62 1.92
CA GLY A 123 -19.44 13.90 1.45
C GLY A 123 -19.93 12.86 2.46
N LEU A 124 -19.01 12.08 3.04
CA LEU A 124 -19.32 11.13 4.10
C LEU A 124 -19.88 11.82 5.35
N TYR A 125 -19.27 12.95 5.75
CA TYR A 125 -19.73 13.74 6.89
C TYR A 125 -21.15 14.27 6.67
N ARG A 126 -21.44 14.84 5.50
CA ARG A 126 -22.80 15.28 5.13
C ARG A 126 -23.80 14.13 5.09
N THR A 127 -23.39 12.96 4.58
CA THR A 127 -24.24 11.76 4.55
C THR A 127 -24.58 11.31 5.97
N TYR A 128 -23.62 11.36 6.89
CA TYR A 128 -23.86 11.07 8.31
C TYR A 128 -24.85 12.04 8.94
N LEU A 129 -24.68 13.35 8.72
CA LEU A 129 -25.58 14.38 9.24
C LEU A 129 -27.03 14.20 8.74
N ARG A 130 -27.21 13.84 7.47
CA ARG A 130 -28.55 13.65 6.88
C ARG A 130 -29.29 12.40 7.38
N ASN A 131 -28.54 11.37 7.77
CA ASN A 131 -29.10 10.04 8.10
C ASN A 131 -28.97 9.69 9.59
N SER A 132 -28.47 10.60 10.42
CA SER A 132 -28.44 10.45 11.87
C SER A 132 -29.72 11.01 12.49
N GLU A 133 -30.10 10.50 13.66
CA GLU A 133 -31.19 11.05 14.45
C GLU A 133 -30.87 12.51 14.79
N MET A 134 -31.80 13.42 14.57
CA MET A 134 -31.62 14.85 14.82
C MET A 134 -32.11 15.22 16.22
N PRO A 135 -31.29 15.87 17.08
CA PRO A 135 -29.89 16.24 16.84
C PRO A 135 -28.93 15.05 17.00
N ALA A 136 -27.94 14.96 16.10
CA ALA A 136 -26.93 13.91 16.17
C ALA A 136 -26.10 14.04 17.46
N PRO A 137 -25.69 12.93 18.10
CA PRO A 137 -24.89 12.99 19.32
C PRO A 137 -23.58 13.74 19.09
N LEU A 138 -23.31 14.77 19.89
CA LEU A 138 -22.13 15.63 19.76
C LEU A 138 -20.82 14.85 19.80
N ASP A 139 -20.74 13.82 20.64
CA ASP A 139 -19.55 12.97 20.76
C ASP A 139 -19.29 12.19 19.48
N SER A 140 -20.34 11.69 18.84
CA SER A 140 -20.24 11.00 17.55
C SER A 140 -19.79 11.94 16.43
N LEU A 141 -20.30 13.18 16.41
CA LEU A 141 -19.87 14.18 15.43
C LEU A 141 -18.40 14.56 15.62
N ARG A 142 -17.96 14.81 16.86
CA ARG A 142 -16.56 15.13 17.15
C ARG A 142 -15.63 13.98 16.80
N GLN A 143 -16.03 12.76 17.14
CA GLN A 143 -15.27 11.57 16.78
C GLN A 143 -15.16 11.43 15.26
N LEU A 144 -16.26 11.63 14.53
CA LEU A 144 -16.27 11.56 13.06
C LEU A 144 -15.43 12.68 12.43
N GLN A 145 -15.52 13.91 12.93
CA GLN A 145 -14.68 15.03 12.49
C GLN A 145 -13.19 14.73 12.68
N HIS A 146 -12.82 14.18 13.84
CA HIS A 146 -11.44 13.82 14.14
C HIS A 146 -10.95 12.66 13.26
N LEU A 147 -11.78 11.61 13.11
CA LEU A 147 -11.54 10.46 12.26
C LEU A 147 -11.28 10.89 10.81
N LEU A 148 -12.16 11.72 10.24
CA LEU A 148 -12.07 12.18 8.85
C LEU A 148 -11.11 13.37 8.67
N THR A 149 -10.47 13.85 9.74
CA THR A 149 -9.58 15.02 9.73
C THR A 149 -10.19 16.28 9.12
N ILE A 150 -11.50 16.46 9.31
CA ILE A 150 -12.23 17.62 8.78
C ILE A 150 -11.96 18.83 9.67
N GLN A 151 -11.63 19.96 9.06
CA GLN A 151 -11.39 21.19 9.81
C GLN A 151 -12.72 21.76 10.34
N ARG A 152 -12.69 22.33 11.56
CA ARG A 152 -13.85 22.99 12.18
C ARG A 152 -14.63 23.94 11.25
N PRO A 153 -13.98 24.86 10.48
CA PRO A 153 -14.72 25.75 9.58
C PRO A 153 -15.46 25.00 8.46
N GLU A 154 -14.92 23.87 7.98
CA GLU A 154 -15.55 23.07 6.93
C GLU A 154 -16.72 22.24 7.50
N ALA A 155 -16.53 21.65 8.69
CA ALA A 155 -17.59 20.93 9.39
C ALA A 155 -18.78 21.84 9.71
N ALA A 156 -18.53 23.05 10.21
CA ALA A 156 -19.58 24.03 10.52
C ALA A 156 -20.38 24.45 9.28
N LYS A 157 -19.70 24.65 8.14
CA LYS A 157 -20.37 24.92 6.86
C LYS A 157 -21.25 23.76 6.43
N ALA A 158 -20.75 22.52 6.50
CA ALA A 158 -21.50 21.33 6.14
C ALA A 158 -22.73 21.11 7.05
N GLU A 159 -22.61 21.37 8.35
CA GLU A 159 -23.73 21.32 9.30
C GLU A 159 -24.80 22.35 8.94
N GLN A 160 -24.41 23.59 8.68
CA GLN A 160 -25.33 24.66 8.29
C GLN A 160 -26.04 24.36 6.96
N GLU A 161 -25.32 23.81 5.97
CA GLU A 161 -25.88 23.38 4.68
C GLU A 161 -26.95 22.29 4.87
N VAL A 162 -26.67 21.26 5.67
CA VAL A 162 -27.61 20.15 5.91
C VAL A 162 -28.83 20.62 6.71
N MET A 163 -28.61 21.44 7.76
CA MET A 163 -29.70 22.00 8.57
C MET A 163 -30.62 22.91 7.76
N SER A 164 -30.06 23.75 6.90
CA SER A 164 -30.87 24.63 6.04
C SER A 164 -31.68 23.85 5.00
N GLN A 165 -31.11 22.79 4.40
CA GLN A 165 -31.85 21.92 3.46
C GLN A 165 -33.05 21.22 4.12
N ALA A 166 -32.90 20.79 5.38
CA ALA A 166 -34.00 20.21 6.14
C ALA A 166 -35.13 21.22 6.39
N ALA A 167 -34.80 22.49 6.61
CA ALA A 167 -35.79 23.55 6.85
C ALA A 167 -36.62 23.92 5.60
N PHE A 168 -36.08 23.74 4.38
CA PHE A 168 -36.79 24.03 3.13
C PHE A 168 -37.58 22.86 2.55
N SER A 169 -37.51 21.67 3.16
CA SER A 169 -38.21 20.46 2.68
C SER A 169 -39.59 20.25 3.34
N ILE A 170 -40.18 21.32 3.90
CA ILE A 170 -41.50 21.34 4.56
C ILE A 170 -42.55 21.92 3.62
#